data_AF-A0A1J4V4R3-F1
#
_entry.id   AF-A0A1J4V4R3-F1
#
_cell.length_a   1.000
_cell.length_b   1.000
_cell.length_c   1.000
_cell.angle_alpha   90.00
_cell.angle_beta   90.00
_cell.angle_gamma   90.00
#
_symmetry.space_group_name_H-M   'P 1'
#
loop_
_entity.id
_entity.type
_entity.pdbx_description
1 polymer ?
#
loop_
_entity_poly.entity_id
_entity_poly.type
_entity_poly.pdbx_seq_one_letter_code
_entity_poly.pdbx_strand_id
1 'polypeptide(L)'
;MEEDEQVDTFDYFNTDIKLLALHIVLESFYRGQNIFSLDQFLKGDYWKIEEIADEIRDTNDYGSAEDLVLQQVIQMIKDLNIGKIIRVSVKDISSLAEKIVREAVEEKNGTENEVMMYSAYIDEVYKLKGLKDAQRLDVKDYNTAKWDRVDFTEYDFHRNIQYISQVASAFIEFEVEFDKKGPIEANEAIDDYIDNFSEDQFIEKKPTYRQKRFYFSKQIENFVEYIKRFPLIDGNINIPFSSLSEQDFEVVKVLSYLERQKRLKVRNWNDTELWNVKFHKLPITVASLFGQEDTKETEKIDNEKEIKLNLSFSLQTGTMILTDTNGKEYKIKVQGQVQKEVLRVVFQHPKNTYGEWSLYEISETLGGDDVNEIAVKNAIYQFNKKVKLTIPQVENLFDLTIHSARLDPKYVSVS
;
A
#
# COMPACT_ATOMS: atom_id res chain seq x y z
N MET A 1 11.48 -44.45 -6.01
CA MET A 1 10.83 -43.21 -6.51
C MET A 1 10.45 -42.43 -5.28
N GLU A 2 11.45 -41.87 -4.61
CA GLU A 2 11.33 -41.06 -3.41
C GLU A 2 12.49 -40.07 -3.47
N GLU A 3 12.23 -38.81 -3.11
CA GLU A 3 13.10 -37.63 -3.22
C GLU A 3 13.23 -37.01 -4.63
N ASP A 4 12.09 -36.66 -5.24
CA ASP A 4 12.07 -35.53 -6.17
C ASP A 4 12.17 -34.24 -5.32
N GLU A 5 13.16 -33.40 -5.62
CA GLU A 5 13.44 -32.12 -4.98
C GLU A 5 12.16 -31.29 -4.82
N GLN A 6 11.64 -31.18 -3.60
CA GLN A 6 10.75 -30.08 -3.25
C GLN A 6 11.57 -28.81 -3.49
N VAL A 7 11.28 -28.08 -4.57
CA VAL A 7 11.76 -26.71 -4.72
C VAL A 7 11.33 -25.98 -3.45
N ASP A 8 12.30 -25.43 -2.70
CA ASP A 8 12.04 -24.85 -1.39
C ASP A 8 11.16 -23.61 -1.59
N THR A 9 9.86 -23.75 -1.32
CA THR A 9 8.85 -22.66 -1.39
C THR A 9 9.37 -21.38 -0.73
N PHE A 10 10.23 -21.53 0.29
CA PHE A 10 10.96 -20.47 0.93
C PHE A 10 11.65 -19.50 -0.06
N ASP A 11 12.31 -19.99 -1.11
CA ASP A 11 13.10 -19.17 -2.02
C ASP A 11 12.24 -18.18 -2.84
N TYR A 12 10.99 -18.57 -3.12
CA TYR A 12 10.00 -17.69 -3.75
C TYR A 12 9.49 -16.60 -2.82
N PHE A 13 9.52 -16.83 -1.51
CA PHE A 13 9.08 -15.85 -0.53
C PHE A 13 10.24 -15.00 0.00
N ASN A 14 11.47 -15.51 -0.09
CA ASN A 14 12.64 -14.89 0.51
C ASN A 14 13.01 -13.55 -0.14
N THR A 15 12.64 -13.31 -1.39
CA THR A 15 12.93 -12.06 -2.11
C THR A 15 11.66 -11.25 -2.32
N ASP A 16 11.75 -9.93 -2.18
CA ASP A 16 10.58 -9.05 -2.29
C ASP A 16 9.98 -9.08 -3.70
N ILE A 17 10.81 -9.28 -4.72
CA ILE A 17 10.38 -9.33 -6.12
C ILE A 17 9.57 -10.58 -6.41
N LYS A 18 10.03 -11.75 -5.97
CA LYS A 18 9.29 -13.00 -6.14
C LYS A 18 8.00 -13.00 -5.33
N LEU A 19 8.03 -12.51 -4.08
CA LEU A 19 6.83 -12.37 -3.25
C LEU A 19 5.82 -11.37 -3.85
N LEU A 20 6.28 -10.27 -4.44
CA LEU A 20 5.44 -9.30 -5.12
C LEU A 20 4.76 -9.91 -6.34
N ALA A 21 5.51 -10.64 -7.17
CA ALA A 21 4.96 -11.34 -8.32
C ALA A 21 3.84 -12.30 -7.89
N LEU A 22 4.06 -13.02 -6.78
CA LEU A 22 3.06 -13.90 -6.22
C LEU A 22 1.80 -13.13 -5.76
N HIS A 23 1.95 -12.01 -5.05
CA HIS A 23 0.82 -11.17 -4.69
C HIS A 23 0.01 -10.69 -5.90
N ILE A 24 0.67 -10.29 -7.00
CA ILE A 24 0.01 -9.88 -8.25
C ILE A 24 -0.79 -11.04 -8.87
N VAL A 25 -0.20 -12.24 -8.94
CA VAL A 25 -0.85 -13.44 -9.48
C VAL A 25 -2.07 -13.84 -8.64
N LEU A 26 -1.92 -13.88 -7.31
CA LEU A 26 -2.99 -14.26 -6.40
C LEU A 26 -4.13 -13.24 -6.41
N GLU A 27 -3.83 -11.94 -6.40
CA GLU A 27 -4.85 -10.89 -6.49
C GLU A 27 -5.66 -11.01 -7.78
N SER A 28 -5.00 -11.33 -8.89
CA SER A 28 -5.64 -11.54 -10.20
C SER A 28 -6.52 -12.79 -10.22
N PHE A 29 -6.07 -13.89 -9.60
CA PHE A 29 -6.88 -15.09 -9.39
C PHE A 29 -8.19 -14.76 -8.64
N TYR A 30 -8.11 -14.06 -7.51
CA TYR A 30 -9.31 -13.67 -6.74
C TYR A 30 -10.23 -12.68 -7.49
N ARG A 31 -9.70 -11.98 -8.49
CA ARG A 31 -10.47 -11.11 -9.40
C ARG A 31 -11.01 -11.84 -10.64
N GLY A 32 -10.67 -13.11 -10.83
CA GLY A 32 -11.03 -13.88 -12.03
C GLY A 32 -10.30 -13.45 -13.30
N GLN A 33 -9.12 -12.84 -13.16
CA GLN A 33 -8.27 -12.40 -14.26
C GLN A 33 -7.14 -13.42 -14.47
N ASN A 34 -7.01 -13.91 -15.70
CA ASN A 34 -6.08 -14.99 -16.03
C ASN A 34 -5.09 -14.62 -17.15
N ILE A 35 -5.16 -13.40 -17.66
CA ILE A 35 -4.24 -12.86 -18.66
C ILE A 35 -3.46 -11.73 -18.00
N PHE A 36 -2.15 -11.82 -18.12
CA PHE A 36 -1.20 -10.88 -17.53
C PHE A 36 -0.37 -10.23 -18.62
N SER A 37 0.02 -8.98 -18.43
CA SER A 37 1.04 -8.33 -19.25
C SER A 37 2.34 -8.19 -18.47
N LEU A 38 3.49 -8.30 -19.13
CA LEU A 38 4.79 -8.35 -18.44
C LEU A 38 5.08 -7.05 -17.64
N ASP A 39 4.65 -5.89 -18.13
CA ASP A 39 4.78 -4.60 -17.44
C ASP A 39 4.11 -4.57 -16.06
N GLN A 40 3.11 -5.44 -15.82
CA GLN A 40 2.49 -5.60 -14.51
C GLN A 40 3.47 -6.09 -13.45
N PHE A 41 4.56 -6.75 -13.83
CA PHE A 41 5.56 -7.28 -12.91
C PHE A 41 6.83 -6.44 -12.84
N LEU A 42 6.92 -5.35 -13.60
CA LEU A 42 8.10 -4.48 -13.66
C LEU A 42 7.86 -3.23 -12.81
N LYS A 43 8.27 -3.26 -11.55
CA LYS A 43 8.05 -2.17 -10.57
C LYS A 43 9.32 -1.36 -10.25
N GLY A 44 9.51 -0.23 -10.92
CA GLY A 44 10.68 0.62 -10.69
C GLY A 44 11.88 0.19 -11.53
N ASP A 45 13.11 0.42 -11.03
CA ASP A 45 14.35 0.19 -11.79
C ASP A 45 14.99 -1.14 -11.37
N TYR A 46 14.72 -2.19 -12.13
CA TYR A 46 15.13 -3.56 -11.81
C TYR A 46 16.65 -3.75 -11.89
N TRP A 47 17.36 -2.90 -12.66
CA TRP A 47 18.83 -2.91 -12.71
C TRP A 47 19.47 -2.40 -11.41
N LYS A 48 18.72 -1.69 -10.56
CA LYS A 48 19.17 -1.29 -9.22
C LYS A 48 18.97 -2.38 -8.17
N ILE A 49 18.35 -3.50 -8.54
CA ILE A 49 18.16 -4.65 -7.66
C ILE A 49 19.31 -5.61 -7.92
N GLU A 50 20.25 -5.71 -6.99
CA GLU A 50 21.50 -6.48 -7.18
C GLU A 50 21.25 -7.93 -7.58
N GLU A 51 20.22 -8.60 -7.03
CA GLU A 51 19.85 -9.98 -7.39
C GLU A 51 19.59 -10.13 -8.89
N ILE A 52 18.83 -9.20 -9.47
CA ILE A 52 18.47 -9.21 -10.88
C ILE A 52 19.70 -8.89 -11.74
N ALA A 53 20.50 -7.92 -11.31
CA ALA A 53 21.71 -7.54 -12.03
C ALA A 53 22.76 -8.66 -12.04
N ASP A 54 22.94 -9.36 -10.92
CA ASP A 54 23.90 -10.46 -10.77
C ASP A 54 23.44 -11.72 -11.51
N GLU A 55 22.16 -12.08 -11.42
CA GLU A 55 21.61 -13.26 -12.13
C GLU A 55 21.75 -13.12 -13.65
N ILE A 56 21.51 -11.92 -14.20
CA ILE A 56 21.72 -11.63 -15.63
C ILE A 56 23.20 -11.74 -16.00
N ARG A 57 24.12 -11.23 -15.16
CA ARG A 57 25.57 -11.24 -15.43
C ARG A 57 26.20 -12.62 -15.34
N ASP A 58 25.76 -13.43 -14.40
CA ASP A 58 26.39 -14.72 -14.07
C ASP A 58 25.95 -15.84 -15.01
N THR A 59 24.70 -15.83 -15.47
CA THR A 59 24.13 -16.91 -16.28
C THR A 59 24.27 -16.70 -17.78
N ASN A 60 24.23 -15.46 -18.27
CA ASN A 60 24.04 -15.12 -19.69
C ASN A 60 22.82 -15.82 -20.35
N ASP A 61 21.92 -16.39 -19.54
CA ASP A 61 20.75 -17.15 -20.02
C ASP A 61 19.58 -16.23 -20.38
N TYR A 62 19.66 -14.95 -20.01
CA TYR A 62 18.61 -13.94 -20.17
C TYR A 62 19.12 -12.76 -20.99
N GLY A 63 18.29 -12.21 -21.88
CA GLY A 63 18.70 -11.03 -22.67
C GLY A 63 18.43 -9.69 -22.04
N SER A 64 17.59 -9.64 -21.02
CA SER A 64 17.18 -8.43 -20.34
C SER A 64 16.63 -8.74 -18.96
N ALA A 65 16.48 -7.71 -18.11
CA ALA A 65 15.82 -7.87 -16.82
C ALA A 65 14.33 -8.25 -16.99
N GLU A 66 13.69 -7.74 -18.03
CA GLU A 66 12.30 -8.04 -18.34
C GLU A 66 12.11 -9.51 -18.76
N ASP A 67 13.05 -10.06 -19.53
CA ASP A 67 13.08 -11.47 -19.89
C ASP A 67 13.25 -12.34 -18.63
N LEU A 68 14.21 -12.03 -17.76
CA LEU A 68 14.38 -12.71 -16.48
C LEU A 68 13.09 -12.71 -15.65
N VAL A 69 12.44 -11.56 -15.50
CA VAL A 69 11.20 -11.44 -14.73
C VAL A 69 10.09 -12.30 -15.32
N LEU A 70 9.94 -12.31 -16.65
CA LEU A 70 8.96 -13.17 -17.31
C LEU A 70 9.21 -14.65 -16.99
N GLN A 71 10.46 -15.10 -17.08
CA GLN A 71 10.84 -16.47 -16.75
C GLN A 71 10.55 -16.81 -15.28
N GLN A 72 10.96 -15.94 -14.37
CA GLN A 72 10.75 -16.15 -12.93
C GLN A 72 9.26 -16.25 -12.58
N VAL A 73 8.40 -15.41 -13.19
CA VAL A 73 6.95 -15.47 -12.97
C VAL A 73 6.37 -16.77 -13.52
N ILE A 74 6.76 -17.17 -14.73
CA ILE A 74 6.32 -18.42 -15.35
C ILE A 74 6.75 -19.63 -14.54
N GLN A 75 8.00 -19.66 -14.08
CA GLN A 75 8.56 -20.76 -13.30
C GLN A 75 7.90 -20.83 -11.92
N MET A 76 7.71 -19.69 -11.25
CA MET A 76 6.99 -19.61 -9.97
C MET A 76 5.58 -20.19 -10.08
N ILE A 77 4.82 -19.87 -11.14
CA ILE A 77 3.47 -20.41 -11.33
C ILE A 77 3.48 -21.94 -11.43
N LYS A 78 4.49 -22.51 -12.09
CA LYS A 78 4.63 -23.97 -12.24
C LYS A 78 5.10 -24.64 -10.95
N ASP A 79 6.19 -24.15 -10.35
CA ASP A 79 6.83 -24.77 -9.19
C ASP A 79 5.93 -24.74 -7.95
N LEU A 80 5.15 -23.67 -7.80
CA LEU A 80 4.17 -23.55 -6.72
C LEU A 80 2.82 -24.21 -7.07
N ASN A 81 2.72 -24.91 -8.20
CA ASN A 81 1.49 -25.54 -8.71
C ASN A 81 0.27 -24.60 -8.75
N ILE A 82 0.49 -23.28 -8.93
CA ILE A 82 -0.56 -22.26 -8.99
C ILE A 82 -1.45 -22.48 -10.22
N GLY A 83 -0.85 -22.95 -11.31
CA GLY A 83 -1.56 -23.22 -12.54
C GLY A 83 -0.63 -23.62 -13.67
N LYS A 84 -1.19 -23.58 -14.88
CA LYS A 84 -0.47 -23.90 -16.12
C LYS A 84 -0.43 -22.67 -17.03
N ILE A 85 0.74 -22.39 -17.61
CA ILE A 85 0.82 -21.40 -18.69
C ILE A 85 0.23 -22.00 -19.96
N ILE A 86 -0.90 -21.47 -20.42
CA ILE A 86 -1.55 -21.94 -21.66
C ILE A 86 -0.93 -21.26 -22.87
N ARG A 87 -0.54 -19.99 -22.72
CA ARG A 87 -0.05 -19.18 -23.82
C ARG A 87 0.92 -18.12 -23.32
N VAL A 88 1.98 -17.88 -24.10
CA VAL A 88 2.73 -16.63 -24.10
C VAL A 88 2.56 -16.00 -25.48
N SER A 89 2.35 -14.69 -25.55
CA SER A 89 2.06 -14.02 -26.82
C SER A 89 2.53 -12.57 -26.84
N VAL A 90 2.81 -12.07 -28.04
CA VAL A 90 3.00 -10.64 -28.30
C VAL A 90 1.73 -10.12 -28.96
N LYS A 91 1.01 -9.23 -28.27
CA LYS A 91 -0.23 -8.60 -28.74
C LYS A 91 0.08 -7.31 -29.51
N ASP A 92 -0.91 -6.85 -30.28
CA ASP A 92 -0.93 -5.57 -30.98
C ASP A 92 0.37 -5.25 -31.74
N ILE A 93 0.72 -6.15 -32.67
CA ILE A 93 1.98 -6.08 -33.43
C ILE A 93 2.03 -4.82 -34.29
N SER A 94 0.88 -4.33 -34.72
CA SER A 94 0.77 -3.08 -35.47
C SER A 94 1.23 -1.90 -34.61
N SER A 95 0.68 -1.73 -33.41
CA SER A 95 1.07 -0.64 -32.50
C SER A 95 2.48 -0.83 -31.95
N LEU A 96 2.96 -2.07 -31.80
CA LEU A 96 4.36 -2.36 -31.44
C LEU A 96 5.32 -1.78 -32.48
N ALA A 97 5.05 -2.01 -33.76
CA ALA A 97 5.86 -1.47 -34.85
C ALA A 97 5.91 0.06 -34.81
N GLU A 98 4.76 0.71 -34.61
CA GLU A 98 4.67 2.16 -34.49
C GLU A 98 5.44 2.70 -33.29
N LYS A 99 5.36 2.03 -32.14
CA LYS A 99 6.11 2.40 -30.93
C LYS A 99 7.62 2.39 -31.18
N ILE A 100 8.16 1.29 -31.70
CA ILE A 100 9.61 1.14 -31.93
C ILE A 100 10.12 2.17 -32.93
N VAL A 101 9.38 2.39 -34.03
CA VAL A 101 9.77 3.42 -35.02
C VAL A 101 9.72 4.81 -34.41
N ARG A 102 8.72 5.13 -33.58
CA ARG A 102 8.63 6.42 -32.92
C ARG A 102 9.81 6.66 -31.98
N GLU A 103 10.13 5.68 -31.13
CA GLU A 103 11.28 5.77 -30.20
C GLU A 103 12.60 5.95 -30.96
N ALA A 104 12.82 5.19 -32.03
CA ALA A 104 13.99 5.33 -32.90
C ALA A 104 14.10 6.73 -33.56
N VAL A 105 12.98 7.35 -33.91
CA VAL A 105 12.95 8.69 -34.53
C VAL A 105 13.14 9.81 -33.51
N GLU A 106 12.68 9.61 -32.27
CA GLU A 106 12.84 10.57 -31.17
C GLU A 106 14.30 10.64 -30.69
N GLU A 107 15.05 9.55 -30.78
CA GLU A 107 16.51 9.52 -30.61
C GLU A 107 17.27 10.09 -31.82
N LYS A 108 17.02 11.38 -32.14
CA LYS A 108 17.57 12.08 -33.32
C LYS A 108 19.11 12.10 -33.46
N ASN A 109 19.87 11.67 -32.45
CA ASN A 109 21.34 11.62 -32.43
C ASN A 109 21.88 10.32 -31.79
N GLY A 110 21.21 9.18 -32.02
CA GLY A 110 21.67 7.89 -31.51
C GLY A 110 23.11 7.56 -31.94
N THR A 111 23.88 7.01 -31.01
CA THR A 111 25.18 6.36 -31.22
C THR A 111 25.05 5.19 -32.21
N GLU A 112 26.17 4.75 -32.81
CA GLU A 112 26.19 3.58 -33.71
C GLU A 112 25.58 2.34 -33.06
N ASN A 113 25.79 2.16 -31.75
CA ASN A 113 25.20 1.09 -30.96
C ASN A 113 23.67 1.19 -30.86
N GLU A 114 23.13 2.39 -30.64
CA GLU A 114 21.68 2.61 -30.58
C GLU A 114 21.03 2.35 -31.95
N VAL A 115 21.66 2.77 -33.06
CA VAL A 115 21.17 2.48 -34.42
C VAL A 115 21.14 0.97 -34.69
N MET A 116 22.19 0.25 -34.31
CA MET A 116 22.23 -1.22 -34.45
C MET A 116 21.14 -1.90 -33.60
N MET A 117 20.91 -1.40 -32.39
CA MET A 117 19.90 -1.90 -31.46
C MET A 117 18.48 -1.73 -32.02
N TYR A 118 18.09 -0.52 -32.45
CA TYR A 118 16.77 -0.30 -33.07
C TYR A 118 16.57 -1.07 -34.38
N SER A 119 17.64 -1.27 -35.15
CA SER A 119 17.56 -2.12 -36.36
C SER A 119 17.21 -3.57 -36.00
N ALA A 120 17.84 -4.13 -34.95
CA ALA A 120 17.51 -5.46 -34.46
C ALA A 120 16.05 -5.56 -33.95
N TYR A 121 15.55 -4.53 -33.26
CA TYR A 121 14.16 -4.47 -32.80
C TYR A 121 13.16 -4.44 -33.96
N ILE A 122 13.43 -3.65 -35.00
CA ILE A 122 12.60 -3.57 -36.20
C ILE A 122 12.58 -4.92 -36.93
N ASP A 123 13.75 -5.56 -37.10
CA ASP A 123 13.85 -6.89 -37.71
C ASP A 123 13.01 -7.93 -36.94
N GLU A 124 13.05 -7.90 -35.61
CA GLU A 124 12.26 -8.80 -34.78
C GLU A 124 10.76 -8.57 -34.97
N VAL A 125 10.30 -7.30 -35.03
CA VAL A 125 8.91 -6.99 -35.35
C VAL A 125 8.48 -7.52 -36.72
N TYR A 126 9.36 -7.46 -37.73
CA TYR A 126 9.05 -8.05 -39.04
C TYR A 126 8.97 -9.58 -39.00
N LYS A 127 9.82 -10.26 -38.22
CA LYS A 127 9.69 -11.71 -37.98
C LYS A 127 8.35 -12.04 -37.33
N LEU A 128 7.94 -11.27 -36.32
CA LEU A 128 6.64 -11.43 -35.66
C LEU A 128 5.48 -11.23 -36.65
N LYS A 129 5.55 -10.23 -37.54
CA LYS A 129 4.56 -10.06 -38.60
C LYS A 129 4.51 -11.27 -39.54
N GLY A 130 5.66 -11.81 -39.93
CA GLY A 130 5.73 -13.04 -40.74
C GLY A 130 5.10 -14.25 -40.04
N LEU A 131 5.38 -14.44 -38.74
CA LEU A 131 4.78 -15.50 -37.92
C LEU A 131 3.26 -15.33 -37.79
N LYS A 132 2.80 -14.10 -37.58
CA LYS A 132 1.37 -13.76 -37.56
C LYS A 132 0.67 -14.14 -38.86
N ASP A 133 1.28 -13.81 -40.00
CA ASP A 133 0.72 -14.13 -41.31
C ASP A 133 0.76 -15.63 -41.63
N ALA A 134 1.76 -16.36 -41.14
CA ALA A 134 1.78 -17.82 -41.21
C ALA A 134 0.66 -18.45 -40.37
N GLN A 135 0.48 -18.02 -39.12
CA GLN A 135 -0.60 -18.48 -38.24
C GLN A 135 -1.99 -18.20 -38.83
N ARG A 136 -2.15 -17.12 -39.60
CA ARG A 136 -3.38 -16.80 -40.35
C ARG A 136 -3.76 -17.83 -41.40
N LEU A 137 -2.77 -18.42 -42.06
CA LEU A 137 -3.03 -19.38 -43.14
C LEU A 137 -3.51 -20.74 -42.62
N ASP A 138 -3.23 -21.06 -41.35
CA ASP A 138 -3.52 -22.36 -40.75
C ASP A 138 -4.94 -22.48 -40.13
N VAL A 139 -5.68 -21.38 -39.91
CA VAL A 139 -7.02 -21.42 -39.29
C VAL A 139 -8.13 -21.10 -40.29
N LYS A 140 -9.12 -21.99 -40.42
CA LYS A 140 -10.20 -21.91 -41.41
C LYS A 140 -11.40 -20.99 -41.04
N ASP A 141 -11.48 -20.46 -39.82
CA ASP A 141 -12.63 -19.67 -39.36
C ASP A 141 -12.28 -18.22 -39.02
N TYR A 142 -13.06 -17.31 -39.62
CA TYR A 142 -12.84 -15.86 -39.65
C TYR A 142 -13.32 -15.18 -38.36
N ASN A 143 -12.38 -14.70 -37.54
CA ASN A 143 -12.66 -13.65 -36.56
C ASN A 143 -11.48 -12.66 -36.46
N THR A 144 -11.57 -11.52 -37.14
CA THR A 144 -10.49 -10.55 -37.44
C THR A 144 -9.76 -9.97 -36.22
N ALA A 145 -10.41 -9.91 -35.05
CA ALA A 145 -9.83 -9.33 -33.82
C ALA A 145 -8.78 -10.21 -33.12
N LYS A 146 -8.76 -11.53 -33.36
CA LYS A 146 -7.76 -12.45 -32.78
C LYS A 146 -6.41 -12.43 -33.51
N TRP A 147 -6.28 -11.62 -34.56
CA TRP A 147 -5.20 -11.74 -35.54
C TRP A 147 -4.17 -10.61 -35.49
N ASP A 148 -4.19 -9.76 -34.48
CA ASP A 148 -3.07 -8.85 -34.22
C ASP A 148 -2.27 -9.30 -33.01
N ARG A 149 -1.92 -10.58 -33.01
CA ARG A 149 -1.18 -11.26 -31.95
C ARG A 149 -0.37 -12.38 -32.55
N VAL A 150 0.78 -12.70 -31.95
CA VAL A 150 1.55 -13.92 -32.22
C VAL A 150 1.56 -14.74 -30.95
N ASP A 151 1.10 -15.99 -31.09
CA ASP A 151 1.07 -16.95 -29.99
C ASP A 151 2.31 -17.83 -30.07
N PHE A 152 2.97 -18.01 -28.92
CA PHE A 152 4.10 -18.89 -28.77
C PHE A 152 3.74 -20.10 -27.92
N THR A 153 4.45 -21.20 -28.17
CA THR A 153 4.50 -22.31 -27.23
C THR A 153 5.39 -21.93 -26.05
N GLU A 154 5.24 -22.66 -24.94
CA GLU A 154 6.05 -22.50 -23.74
C GLU A 154 7.57 -22.67 -23.99
N TYR A 155 7.96 -23.39 -25.06
CA TYR A 155 9.36 -23.72 -25.35
C TYR A 155 10.02 -22.79 -26.39
N ASP A 156 9.23 -21.99 -27.10
CA ASP A 156 9.71 -21.24 -28.26
C ASP A 156 9.73 -19.72 -28.05
N PHE A 157 9.18 -19.23 -26.94
CA PHE A 157 8.99 -17.78 -26.77
C PHE A 157 10.29 -17.04 -26.46
N HIS A 158 11.22 -17.62 -25.69
CA HIS A 158 12.46 -16.94 -25.25
C HIS A 158 13.22 -16.31 -26.42
N ARG A 159 13.44 -17.08 -27.49
CA ARG A 159 14.19 -16.62 -28.68
C ARG A 159 13.52 -15.46 -29.43
N ASN A 160 12.21 -15.28 -29.30
CA ASN A 160 11.43 -14.30 -30.06
C ASN A 160 10.98 -13.11 -29.19
N ILE A 161 11.03 -13.24 -27.86
CA ILE A 161 10.54 -12.22 -26.92
C ILE A 161 11.69 -11.44 -26.28
N GLN A 162 12.90 -11.99 -26.22
CA GLN A 162 14.08 -11.39 -25.57
C GLN A 162 14.32 -9.91 -25.92
N TYR A 163 14.28 -9.55 -27.20
CA TYR A 163 14.47 -8.17 -27.66
C TYR A 163 13.23 -7.29 -27.44
N ILE A 164 12.04 -7.88 -27.53
CA ILE A 164 10.77 -7.16 -27.35
C ILE A 164 10.51 -6.86 -25.88
N SER A 165 10.92 -7.72 -24.96
CA SER A 165 10.69 -7.55 -23.52
C SER A 165 11.32 -6.28 -22.98
N GLN A 166 12.54 -5.97 -23.44
CA GLN A 166 13.29 -4.78 -23.04
C GLN A 166 12.60 -3.47 -23.46
N VAL A 167 11.97 -3.42 -24.64
CA VAL A 167 11.45 -2.17 -25.23
C VAL A 167 9.95 -2.05 -25.06
N ALA A 168 9.25 -3.17 -24.99
CA ALA A 168 7.83 -3.26 -25.18
C ALA A 168 7.18 -4.33 -24.29
N SER A 169 7.62 -4.43 -23.04
CA SER A 169 7.05 -5.33 -22.01
C SER A 169 5.51 -5.33 -21.96
N ALA A 170 4.86 -4.17 -22.09
CA ALA A 170 3.39 -4.06 -22.10
C ALA A 170 2.68 -4.81 -23.25
N PHE A 171 3.41 -5.15 -24.33
CA PHE A 171 2.91 -5.91 -25.47
C PHE A 171 3.05 -7.42 -25.28
N ILE A 172 3.81 -7.87 -24.29
CA ILE A 172 3.95 -9.30 -23.98
C ILE A 172 2.88 -9.66 -22.97
N GLU A 173 2.06 -10.65 -23.33
CA GLU A 173 1.05 -11.21 -22.45
C GLU A 173 1.25 -12.71 -22.25
N PHE A 174 0.88 -13.22 -21.08
CA PHE A 174 0.79 -14.65 -20.83
C PHE A 174 -0.55 -14.99 -20.17
N GLU A 175 -1.10 -16.13 -20.56
CA GLU A 175 -2.38 -16.64 -20.08
C GLU A 175 -2.15 -17.86 -19.19
N VAL A 176 -2.76 -17.82 -18.01
CA VAL A 176 -2.66 -18.85 -16.97
C VAL A 176 -3.99 -19.59 -16.87
N GLU A 177 -3.94 -20.92 -16.86
CA GLU A 177 -5.02 -21.75 -16.35
C GLU A 177 -4.77 -21.98 -14.87
N PHE A 178 -5.53 -21.32 -14.00
CA PHE A 178 -5.37 -21.54 -12.56
C PHE A 178 -5.85 -22.94 -12.16
N ASP A 179 -5.03 -23.64 -11.39
CA ASP A 179 -5.54 -24.72 -10.55
C ASP A 179 -6.39 -24.06 -9.46
N LYS A 180 -7.53 -24.63 -9.08
CA LYS A 180 -8.34 -24.08 -8.00
C LYS A 180 -7.64 -24.17 -6.64
N LYS A 181 -6.77 -25.16 -6.45
CA LYS A 181 -6.09 -25.39 -5.17
C LYS A 181 -4.77 -24.63 -5.04
N GLY A 182 -3.96 -24.63 -6.09
CA GLY A 182 -2.62 -24.02 -6.08
C GLY A 182 -2.55 -22.58 -5.53
N PRO A 183 -3.36 -21.63 -6.00
CA PRO A 183 -3.39 -20.27 -5.47
C PRO A 183 -3.78 -20.20 -3.98
N ILE A 184 -4.65 -21.09 -3.52
CA ILE A 184 -5.07 -21.14 -2.11
C ILE A 184 -3.91 -21.63 -1.24
N GLU A 185 -3.29 -22.75 -1.63
CA GLU A 185 -2.14 -23.33 -0.94
C GLU A 185 -0.94 -22.37 -0.94
N ALA A 186 -0.68 -21.69 -2.06
CA ALA A 186 0.35 -20.65 -2.13
C ALA A 186 0.04 -19.47 -1.18
N ASN A 187 -1.21 -19.04 -1.09
CA ASN A 187 -1.58 -17.96 -0.17
C ASN A 187 -1.41 -18.37 1.31
N GLU A 188 -1.79 -19.59 1.67
CA GLU A 188 -1.56 -20.15 3.01
C GLU A 188 -0.06 -20.24 3.33
N ALA A 189 0.75 -20.69 2.37
CA ALA A 189 2.20 -20.74 2.53
C ALA A 189 2.84 -19.35 2.71
N ILE A 190 2.31 -18.30 2.07
CA ILE A 190 2.73 -16.92 2.34
C ILE A 190 2.36 -16.51 3.76
N ASP A 191 1.15 -16.87 4.25
CA ASP A 191 0.73 -16.56 5.63
C ASP A 191 1.74 -17.14 6.63
N ASP A 192 2.04 -18.43 6.52
CA ASP A 192 3.03 -19.10 7.36
C ASP A 192 4.42 -18.46 7.25
N TYR A 193 4.86 -18.13 6.03
CA TYR A 193 6.15 -17.48 5.81
C TYR A 193 6.22 -16.12 6.48
N ILE A 194 5.19 -15.28 6.32
CA ILE A 194 5.16 -13.92 6.82
C ILE A 194 5.10 -13.89 8.35
N ASP A 195 4.37 -14.82 8.96
CA ASP A 195 4.35 -14.97 10.42
C ASP A 195 5.74 -15.36 10.94
N ASN A 196 6.37 -16.38 10.37
CA ASN A 196 7.73 -16.78 10.73
C ASN A 196 8.78 -15.68 10.47
N PHE A 197 8.62 -14.91 9.39
CA PHE A 197 9.46 -13.74 9.10
C PHE A 197 9.32 -12.67 10.17
N SER A 198 8.10 -12.42 10.66
CA SER A 198 7.84 -11.44 11.72
C SER A 198 8.38 -11.83 13.09
N GLU A 199 8.59 -13.12 13.31
CA GLU A 199 9.23 -13.70 14.49
C GLU A 199 10.75 -13.83 14.37
N ASP A 200 11.34 -13.27 13.31
CA ASP A 200 12.79 -13.28 13.05
C ASP A 200 13.39 -14.68 12.85
N GLN A 201 12.58 -15.70 12.53
CA GLN A 201 13.07 -17.07 12.29
C GLN A 201 14.05 -17.17 11.10
N PHE A 202 13.98 -16.21 10.17
CA PHE A 202 14.82 -16.15 8.97
C PHE A 202 15.91 -15.09 9.03
N ILE A 203 16.27 -14.60 10.22
CA ILE A 203 17.27 -13.53 10.39
C ILE A 203 18.63 -13.89 9.76
N GLU A 204 19.03 -15.15 9.80
CA GLU A 204 20.28 -15.65 9.19
C GLU A 204 20.13 -15.99 7.69
N LYS A 205 18.91 -16.18 7.19
CA LYS A 205 18.62 -16.54 5.79
C LYS A 205 18.42 -15.30 4.91
N LYS A 206 19.43 -14.44 4.82
CA LYS A 206 19.35 -13.18 4.05
C LYS A 206 19.15 -13.42 2.54
N PRO A 207 18.40 -12.54 1.85
CA PRO A 207 18.32 -12.59 0.39
C PRO A 207 19.64 -12.11 -0.22
N THR A 208 19.92 -12.51 -1.47
CA THR A 208 21.20 -12.30 -2.15
C THR A 208 21.58 -10.83 -2.30
N TYR A 209 20.61 -9.95 -2.53
CA TYR A 209 20.79 -8.50 -2.71
C TYR A 209 20.92 -7.69 -1.41
N ARG A 210 21.10 -8.35 -0.26
CA ARG A 210 21.27 -7.68 1.04
C ARG A 210 22.48 -8.20 1.79
N GLN A 211 23.25 -7.29 2.38
CA GLN A 211 24.40 -7.65 3.21
C GLN A 211 23.99 -8.32 4.52
N LYS A 212 22.86 -7.90 5.09
CA LYS A 212 22.28 -8.41 6.33
C LYS A 212 20.75 -8.25 6.31
N ARG A 213 20.06 -9.05 7.10
CA ARG A 213 18.65 -8.85 7.45
C ARG A 213 18.56 -8.20 8.82
N PHE A 214 17.71 -7.19 8.97
CA PHE A 214 17.43 -6.58 10.26
C PHE A 214 16.31 -7.34 10.96
N TYR A 215 16.30 -7.34 12.30
CA TYR A 215 15.15 -7.81 13.08
C TYR A 215 13.88 -7.10 12.61
N PHE A 216 12.76 -7.80 12.60
CA PHE A 216 11.48 -7.31 12.08
C PHE A 216 11.03 -6.02 12.78
N SER A 217 11.23 -5.95 14.11
CA SER A 217 11.09 -4.73 14.91
C SER A 217 11.82 -3.53 14.31
N LYS A 218 13.08 -3.72 13.94
CA LYS A 218 13.90 -2.68 13.33
C LYS A 218 13.47 -2.35 11.90
N GLN A 219 13.05 -3.35 11.13
CA GLN A 219 12.49 -3.12 9.79
C GLN A 219 11.23 -2.24 9.84
N ILE A 220 10.33 -2.45 10.82
CA ILE A 220 9.15 -1.59 11.02
C ILE A 220 9.54 -0.15 11.41
N GLU A 221 10.54 0.04 12.28
CA GLU A 221 11.05 1.38 12.59
C GLU A 221 11.54 2.11 11.34
N ASN A 222 12.40 1.43 10.56
CA ASN A 222 12.98 1.99 9.34
C ASN A 222 11.90 2.28 8.30
N PHE A 223 10.91 1.40 8.17
CA PHE A 223 9.75 1.60 7.30
C PHE A 223 8.92 2.83 7.72
N VAL A 224 8.64 3.01 9.01
CA VAL A 224 7.91 4.18 9.53
C VAL A 224 8.68 5.47 9.25
N GLU A 225 10.00 5.47 9.44
CA GLU A 225 10.85 6.63 9.10
C GLU A 225 10.87 6.93 7.60
N TYR A 226 10.89 5.90 6.76
CA TYR A 226 10.81 6.02 5.30
C TYR A 226 9.47 6.65 4.88
N ILE A 227 8.34 6.11 5.33
CA ILE A 227 7.02 6.57 4.86
C ILE A 227 6.65 7.97 5.37
N LYS A 228 7.23 8.43 6.49
CA LYS A 228 7.04 9.81 7.01
C LYS A 228 7.50 10.90 6.04
N ARG A 229 8.32 10.55 5.04
CA ARG A 229 8.80 11.47 4.00
C ARG A 229 7.73 11.77 2.96
N PHE A 230 6.64 10.99 2.90
CA PHE A 230 5.57 11.14 1.93
C PHE A 230 4.32 11.80 2.54
N PRO A 231 3.53 12.51 1.73
CA PRO A 231 2.27 13.10 2.20
C PRO A 231 1.26 12.03 2.66
N LEU A 232 0.64 12.27 3.82
CA LEU A 232 -0.50 11.50 4.31
C LEU A 232 -1.81 12.21 3.95
N ILE A 233 -2.62 11.60 3.08
CA ILE A 233 -3.90 12.16 2.61
C ILE A 233 -5.02 11.18 2.94
N ASP A 234 -5.91 11.56 3.85
CA ASP A 234 -7.05 10.74 4.30
C ASP A 234 -6.67 9.30 4.73
N GLY A 235 -5.54 9.18 5.41
CA GLY A 235 -5.00 7.90 5.85
C GLY A 235 -4.26 7.11 4.77
N ASN A 236 -4.08 7.67 3.56
CA ASN A 236 -3.36 7.04 2.46
C ASN A 236 -1.96 7.63 2.31
N ILE A 237 -0.99 6.77 2.01
CA ILE A 237 0.35 7.14 1.57
C ILE A 237 0.60 6.48 0.22
N ASN A 238 1.17 7.24 -0.70
CA ASN A 238 1.65 6.73 -1.98
C ASN A 238 3.12 6.34 -1.84
N ILE A 239 3.41 5.04 -1.81
CA ILE A 239 4.75 4.49 -1.64
C ILE A 239 5.36 4.24 -3.03
N PRO A 240 6.47 4.91 -3.40
CA PRO A 240 7.10 4.71 -4.71
C PRO A 240 7.82 3.35 -4.76
N PHE A 241 7.86 2.72 -5.94
CA PHE A 241 8.53 1.42 -6.13
C PHE A 241 10.05 1.45 -5.87
N SER A 242 10.66 2.62 -5.80
CA SER A 242 12.05 2.76 -5.32
C SER A 242 12.26 2.14 -3.94
N SER A 243 11.19 1.96 -3.14
CA SER A 243 11.26 1.25 -1.86
C SER A 243 11.74 -0.21 -1.98
N LEU A 244 11.61 -0.84 -3.15
CA LEU A 244 12.14 -2.20 -3.39
C LEU A 244 13.67 -2.26 -3.31
N SER A 245 14.35 -1.12 -3.51
CA SER A 245 15.81 -1.02 -3.42
C SER A 245 16.33 -0.62 -2.03
N GLU A 246 15.45 -0.39 -1.06
CA GLU A 246 15.83 0.06 0.29
C GLU A 246 16.48 -1.07 1.09
N GLN A 247 17.72 -0.86 1.54
CA GLN A 247 18.52 -1.87 2.25
C GLN A 247 18.11 -2.05 3.72
N ASP A 248 17.34 -1.12 4.27
CA ASP A 248 16.98 -1.07 5.70
C ASP A 248 15.72 -1.85 6.08
N PHE A 249 14.88 -2.20 5.11
CA PHE A 249 13.66 -3.01 5.31
C PHE A 249 13.23 -3.70 4.01
N GLU A 250 12.55 -4.84 4.15
CA GLU A 250 11.94 -5.61 3.04
C GLU A 250 10.48 -5.16 2.87
N VAL A 251 10.25 -4.18 1.98
CA VAL A 251 8.98 -3.47 1.84
C VAL A 251 7.80 -4.38 1.54
N VAL A 252 7.98 -5.39 0.69
CA VAL A 252 6.86 -6.27 0.29
C VAL A 252 6.47 -7.14 1.48
N LYS A 253 7.44 -7.71 2.19
CA LYS A 253 7.19 -8.49 3.42
C LYS A 253 6.57 -7.66 4.53
N VAL A 254 7.07 -6.44 4.75
CA VAL A 254 6.50 -5.51 5.73
C VAL A 254 5.05 -5.16 5.39
N LEU A 255 4.77 -4.76 4.15
CA LEU A 255 3.40 -4.44 3.72
C LEU A 255 2.49 -5.67 3.81
N SER A 256 2.98 -6.83 3.39
CA SER A 256 2.27 -8.11 3.41
C SER A 256 1.89 -8.53 4.84
N TYR A 257 2.82 -8.41 5.80
CA TYR A 257 2.53 -8.60 7.22
C TYR A 257 1.48 -7.62 7.73
N LEU A 258 1.66 -6.33 7.49
CA LEU A 258 0.77 -5.29 8.01
C LEU A 258 -0.64 -5.40 7.42
N GLU A 259 -0.79 -5.87 6.18
CA GLU A 259 -2.09 -6.17 5.56
C GLU A 259 -2.77 -7.38 6.23
N ARG A 260 -2.03 -8.48 6.47
CA ARG A 260 -2.51 -9.67 7.20
C ARG A 260 -2.96 -9.34 8.63
N GLN A 261 -2.21 -8.48 9.31
CA GLN A 261 -2.53 -7.98 10.64
C GLN A 261 -3.59 -6.86 10.65
N LYS A 262 -4.20 -6.55 9.49
CA LYS A 262 -5.24 -5.53 9.32
C LYS A 262 -4.83 -4.17 9.88
N ARG A 263 -3.58 -3.78 9.65
CA ARG A 263 -3.01 -2.47 10.02
C ARG A 263 -3.06 -1.49 8.87
N LEU A 264 -2.92 -2.00 7.66
CA LEU A 264 -3.06 -1.26 6.41
C LEU A 264 -3.76 -2.12 5.38
N LYS A 265 -4.06 -1.50 4.23
CA LYS A 265 -4.46 -2.18 3.02
C LYS A 265 -3.69 -1.60 1.84
N VAL A 266 -3.04 -2.46 1.06
CA VAL A 266 -2.52 -2.10 -0.26
C VAL A 266 -3.71 -2.10 -1.21
N ARG A 267 -3.93 -1.00 -1.93
CA ARG A 267 -5.12 -0.89 -2.80
C ARG A 267 -5.11 -1.92 -3.92
N ASN A 268 -3.94 -2.10 -4.54
CA ASN A 268 -3.70 -2.98 -5.67
C ASN A 268 -2.20 -3.25 -5.77
N TRP A 269 -1.80 -4.52 -5.66
CA TRP A 269 -0.38 -4.89 -5.78
C TRP A 269 0.17 -4.68 -7.19
N ASN A 270 -0.72 -4.66 -8.20
CA ASN A 270 -0.42 -4.42 -9.60
C ASN A 270 -0.54 -2.94 -10.03
N ASP A 271 -0.41 -1.98 -9.12
CA ASP A 271 -0.33 -0.56 -9.53
C ASP A 271 0.92 -0.30 -10.40
N THR A 272 0.89 0.67 -11.31
CA THR A 272 1.93 0.88 -12.34
C THR A 272 2.95 1.97 -12.03
N GLU A 273 2.70 2.81 -11.01
CA GLU A 273 3.59 3.93 -10.67
C GLU A 273 4.05 3.89 -9.21
N LEU A 274 3.11 3.62 -8.30
CA LEU A 274 3.30 3.62 -6.85
C LEU A 274 2.23 2.77 -6.19
N TRP A 275 2.50 2.27 -4.99
CA TRP A 275 1.48 1.61 -4.20
C TRP A 275 0.68 2.63 -3.39
N ASN A 276 -0.63 2.67 -3.61
CA ASN A 276 -1.54 3.41 -2.74
C ASN A 276 -1.87 2.57 -1.51
N VAL A 277 -1.36 2.99 -0.34
CA VAL A 277 -1.47 2.24 0.91
C VAL A 277 -2.34 2.99 1.90
N LYS A 278 -3.45 2.38 2.31
CA LYS A 278 -4.39 2.92 3.29
C LYS A 278 -4.10 2.38 4.68
N PHE A 279 -3.69 3.24 5.60
CA PHE A 279 -3.48 2.90 7.01
C PHE A 279 -4.80 2.97 7.79
N HIS A 280 -5.06 1.97 8.63
CA HIS A 280 -6.31 1.87 9.39
C HIS A 280 -6.29 2.64 10.71
N LYS A 281 -5.10 2.93 11.25
CA LYS A 281 -4.91 3.68 12.49
C LYS A 281 -4.00 4.89 12.26
N LEU A 282 -4.37 6.01 12.87
CA LEU A 282 -3.60 7.26 12.89
C LEU A 282 -3.39 7.71 14.35
N PRO A 283 -2.24 8.29 14.71
CA PRO A 283 -1.06 8.52 13.87
C PRO A 283 -0.33 7.20 13.51
N ILE A 284 0.39 7.19 12.39
CA ILE A 284 1.19 6.04 11.96
C ILE A 284 2.48 6.03 12.79
N THR A 285 2.52 5.17 13.81
CA THR A 285 3.65 4.95 14.71
C THR A 285 4.06 3.48 14.71
N VAL A 286 5.29 3.18 15.14
CA VAL A 286 5.78 1.81 15.30
C VAL A 286 4.83 0.98 16.18
N ALA A 287 4.39 1.54 17.32
CA ALA A 287 3.42 0.91 18.20
C ALA A 287 2.10 0.59 17.47
N SER A 288 1.55 1.56 16.73
CA SER A 288 0.30 1.38 15.97
C SER A 288 0.37 0.26 14.93
N LEU A 289 1.55 0.03 14.34
CA LEU A 289 1.79 -1.02 13.35
C LEU A 289 2.00 -2.39 13.99
N PHE A 290 2.64 -2.47 15.17
CA PHE A 290 2.71 -3.71 15.95
C PHE A 290 1.38 -4.11 16.61
N GLY A 291 0.35 -3.27 16.50
CA GLY A 291 -0.88 -3.49 17.26
C GLY A 291 -0.70 -3.30 18.76
N GLN A 292 0.47 -2.82 19.17
CA GLN A 292 0.68 -2.29 20.50
C GLN A 292 -0.14 -1.01 20.54
N GLU A 293 -1.29 -1.10 21.19
CA GLU A 293 -2.01 0.08 21.63
C GLU A 293 -1.00 1.00 22.32
N ASP A 294 -1.18 2.32 22.21
CA ASP A 294 -0.50 3.23 23.12
C ASP A 294 -0.90 2.81 24.54
N THR A 295 -0.10 1.94 25.16
CA THR A 295 -0.08 1.67 26.59
C THR A 295 0.55 2.89 27.25
N LYS A 296 -0.14 4.02 27.17
CA LYS A 296 -0.45 4.67 28.43
C LYS A 296 -1.65 3.92 28.96
N GLU A 297 -1.47 3.27 30.10
CA GLU A 297 -2.53 2.61 30.87
C GLU A 297 -3.80 3.47 30.90
N THR A 298 -4.69 3.29 29.93
CA THR A 298 -6.09 3.16 30.26
C THR A 298 -6.19 1.78 30.87
N GLU A 299 -6.10 1.75 32.21
CA GLU A 299 -6.75 0.73 33.01
C GLU A 299 -8.01 0.27 32.25
N LYS A 300 -8.18 -1.04 32.10
CA LYS A 300 -9.51 -1.62 31.98
C LYS A 300 -10.32 -1.16 33.19
N ILE A 301 -10.87 0.04 33.13
CA ILE A 301 -11.97 0.45 33.96
C ILE A 301 -13.12 -0.37 33.39
N ASP A 302 -13.60 -1.28 34.22
CA ASP A 302 -14.89 -1.94 34.08
C ASP A 302 -15.84 -1.06 33.26
N ASN A 303 -16.19 -1.56 32.08
CA ASN A 303 -17.41 -1.13 31.42
C ASN A 303 -18.54 -1.40 32.41
N GLU A 304 -18.95 -0.35 33.15
CA GLU A 304 -20.27 -0.11 33.79
C GLU A 304 -20.22 0.81 35.03
N LYS A 305 -19.43 1.90 35.01
CA LYS A 305 -19.71 3.05 35.89
C LYS A 305 -19.84 4.33 35.07
N GLU A 306 -21.03 4.93 35.10
CA GLU A 306 -21.31 6.24 34.51
C GLU A 306 -20.36 7.29 35.12
N ILE A 307 -19.42 7.81 34.33
CA ILE A 307 -18.52 8.88 34.76
C ILE A 307 -19.30 10.21 34.79
N LYS A 308 -19.36 10.86 35.96
CA LYS A 308 -19.86 12.23 36.13
C LYS A 308 -18.70 13.15 36.48
N LEU A 309 -18.65 14.29 35.81
CA LEU A 309 -17.56 15.26 35.90
C LEU A 309 -18.08 16.61 36.38
N ASN A 310 -17.35 17.20 37.33
CA ASN A 310 -17.43 18.62 37.65
C ASN A 310 -16.44 19.38 36.77
N LEU A 311 -16.91 20.48 36.18
CA LEU A 311 -16.18 21.22 35.16
C LEU A 311 -15.82 22.61 35.69
N SER A 312 -14.56 23.02 35.55
CA SER A 312 -14.16 24.40 35.81
C SER A 312 -13.11 24.88 34.80
N PHE A 313 -13.26 26.10 34.30
CA PHE A 313 -12.34 26.68 33.32
C PHE A 313 -11.60 27.89 33.90
N SER A 314 -10.27 27.83 33.90
CA SER A 314 -9.41 28.94 34.33
C SER A 314 -9.01 29.79 33.13
N LEU A 315 -9.56 31.01 33.05
CA LEU A 315 -9.26 31.97 31.98
C LEU A 315 -7.78 32.40 31.98
N GLN A 316 -7.23 32.63 33.17
CA GLN A 316 -5.85 33.09 33.34
C GLN A 316 -4.83 32.07 32.83
N THR A 317 -5.08 30.77 33.05
CA THR A 317 -4.16 29.71 32.65
C THR A 317 -4.56 29.04 31.33
N GLY A 318 -5.78 29.30 30.84
CA GLY A 318 -6.37 28.62 29.68
C GLY A 318 -6.48 27.11 29.90
N THR A 319 -6.78 26.67 31.11
CA THR A 319 -6.84 25.25 31.47
C THR A 319 -8.25 24.88 31.92
N MET A 320 -8.79 23.82 31.32
CA MET A 320 -10.00 23.16 31.83
C MET A 320 -9.58 22.13 32.89
N ILE A 321 -10.22 22.18 34.04
CA ILE A 321 -10.09 21.19 35.11
C ILE A 321 -11.40 20.41 35.16
N LEU A 322 -11.30 19.10 34.96
CA LEU A 322 -12.40 18.15 35.04
C LEU A 322 -12.14 17.28 36.27
N THR A 323 -13.08 17.20 37.20
CA THR A 323 -12.93 16.37 38.41
C THR A 323 -14.01 15.32 38.44
N ASP A 324 -13.63 14.03 38.52
CA ASP A 324 -14.60 12.95 38.65
C ASP A 324 -15.20 12.86 40.06
N THR A 325 -16.22 12.04 40.24
CA THR A 325 -16.87 11.79 41.54
C THR A 325 -15.97 11.14 42.58
N ASN A 326 -14.83 10.59 42.18
CA ASN A 326 -13.83 9.98 43.06
C ASN A 326 -12.70 10.97 43.43
N GLY A 327 -12.78 12.22 42.97
CA GLY A 327 -11.79 13.27 43.24
C GLY A 327 -10.58 13.26 42.31
N LYS A 328 -10.58 12.46 41.24
CA LYS A 328 -9.51 12.46 40.23
C LYS A 328 -9.63 13.69 39.34
N GLU A 329 -8.57 14.50 39.31
CA GLU A 329 -8.48 15.70 38.48
C GLU A 329 -7.81 15.44 37.14
N TYR A 330 -8.43 15.93 36.06
CA TYR A 330 -7.89 15.95 34.71
C TYR A 330 -7.69 17.40 34.26
N LYS A 331 -6.48 17.74 33.83
CA LYS A 331 -6.12 19.10 33.43
C LYS A 331 -5.87 19.16 31.93
N ILE A 332 -6.75 19.86 31.22
CA ILE A 332 -6.68 20.01 29.76
C ILE A 332 -6.25 21.44 29.42
N LYS A 333 -5.03 21.58 28.90
CA LYS A 333 -4.51 22.86 28.44
C LYS A 333 -5.12 23.24 27.08
N VAL A 334 -5.83 24.36 27.04
CA VAL A 334 -6.42 24.93 25.84
C VAL A 334 -5.39 25.85 25.19
N GLN A 335 -4.96 25.54 23.97
CA GLN A 335 -3.87 26.25 23.30
C GLN A 335 -4.36 27.28 22.27
N GLY A 336 -5.48 27.04 21.58
CA GLY A 336 -6.01 27.95 20.56
C GLY A 336 -6.78 29.13 21.17
N GLN A 337 -6.54 30.34 20.68
CA GLN A 337 -7.18 31.57 21.18
C GLN A 337 -8.71 31.51 21.01
N VAL A 338 -9.21 31.18 19.82
CA VAL A 338 -10.66 31.02 19.56
C VAL A 338 -11.27 29.97 20.50
N GLN A 339 -10.57 28.85 20.73
CA GLN A 339 -11.04 27.81 21.64
C GLN A 339 -11.10 28.26 23.10
N LYS A 340 -10.14 29.08 23.55
CA LYS A 340 -10.18 29.68 24.90
C LYS A 340 -11.36 30.63 25.04
N GLU A 341 -11.61 31.47 24.04
CA GLU A 341 -12.68 32.46 24.06
C GLU A 341 -14.08 31.81 23.99
N VAL A 342 -14.26 30.77 23.18
CA VAL A 342 -15.50 29.98 23.15
C VAL A 342 -15.78 29.33 24.50
N LEU A 343 -14.79 28.70 25.12
CA LEU A 343 -14.96 28.12 26.46
C LEU A 343 -15.16 29.21 27.52
N ARG A 344 -14.54 30.38 27.37
CA ARG A 344 -14.81 31.53 28.24
C ARG A 344 -16.28 31.89 28.21
N VAL A 345 -16.87 32.07 27.03
CA VAL A 345 -18.29 32.45 26.90
C VAL A 345 -19.20 31.43 27.60
N VAL A 346 -19.00 30.14 27.35
CA VAL A 346 -19.83 29.06 27.93
C VAL A 346 -19.73 28.98 29.46
N PHE A 347 -18.53 29.17 30.02
CA PHE A 347 -18.29 29.03 31.47
C PHE A 347 -18.38 30.36 32.24
N GLN A 348 -18.46 31.51 31.57
CA GLN A 348 -18.62 32.82 32.18
C GLN A 348 -20.07 33.09 32.63
N HIS A 349 -21.04 32.28 32.16
CA HIS A 349 -22.45 32.35 32.56
C HIS A 349 -22.92 31.07 33.26
N PRO A 350 -22.62 30.88 34.57
CA PRO A 350 -22.87 29.63 35.29
C PRO A 350 -24.32 29.12 35.22
N LYS A 351 -25.29 30.05 35.14
CA LYS A 351 -26.72 29.71 35.04
C LYS A 351 -27.09 28.98 33.74
N ASN A 352 -26.32 29.21 32.67
CA ASN A 352 -26.59 28.69 31.33
C ASN A 352 -25.54 27.66 30.88
N THR A 353 -24.48 27.44 31.66
CA THR A 353 -23.38 26.53 31.30
C THR A 353 -23.88 25.12 30.94
N TYR A 354 -24.88 24.59 31.63
CA TYR A 354 -25.48 23.27 31.38
C TYR A 354 -26.68 23.30 30.40
N GLY A 355 -27.06 24.48 29.92
CA GLY A 355 -28.09 24.67 28.90
C GLY A 355 -27.57 24.41 27.49
N GLU A 356 -28.47 24.46 26.53
CA GLU A 356 -28.12 24.47 25.10
C GLU A 356 -27.68 25.89 24.70
N TRP A 357 -26.53 26.00 24.04
CA TRP A 357 -25.97 27.24 23.54
C TRP A 357 -26.12 27.31 22.03
N SER A 358 -26.67 28.41 21.51
CA SER A 358 -26.63 28.68 20.08
C SER A 358 -25.22 29.04 19.65
N LEU A 359 -24.72 28.43 18.57
CA LEU A 359 -23.41 28.77 18.00
C LEU A 359 -23.39 30.22 17.49
N TYR A 360 -24.53 30.72 17.02
CA TYR A 360 -24.72 32.12 16.63
C TYR A 360 -24.57 33.04 17.84
N GLU A 361 -25.21 32.73 18.97
CA GLU A 361 -25.10 33.56 20.19
C GLU A 361 -23.66 33.61 20.72
N ILE A 362 -22.93 32.50 20.65
CA ILE A 362 -21.50 32.47 21.00
C ILE A 362 -20.70 33.35 20.02
N SER A 363 -20.95 33.20 18.71
CA SER A 363 -20.30 33.98 17.66
C SER A 363 -20.51 35.49 17.83
N GLU A 364 -21.74 35.92 18.05
CA GLU A 364 -22.10 37.33 18.31
C GLU A 364 -21.41 37.87 19.56
N THR A 365 -21.36 37.06 20.64
CA THR A 365 -20.65 37.45 21.88
C THR A 365 -19.15 37.61 21.67
N LEU A 366 -18.59 36.91 20.69
CA LEU A 366 -17.18 36.99 20.30
C LEU A 366 -16.90 38.04 19.21
N GLY A 367 -17.91 38.81 18.80
CA GLY A 367 -17.77 39.90 17.84
C GLY A 367 -18.25 39.61 16.43
N GLY A 368 -18.87 38.44 16.16
CA GLY A 368 -19.60 38.07 14.93
C GLY A 368 -18.76 38.00 13.64
N ASP A 369 -18.11 39.11 13.30
CA ASP A 369 -17.25 39.33 12.14
C ASP A 369 -15.88 38.62 12.29
N ASP A 370 -15.35 38.52 13.52
CA ASP A 370 -14.03 37.93 13.80
C ASP A 370 -14.05 36.40 14.02
N VAL A 371 -15.16 35.87 14.55
CA VAL A 371 -15.33 34.45 14.88
C VAL A 371 -16.75 34.01 14.51
N ASN A 372 -16.92 33.48 13.30
CA ASN A 372 -18.20 32.96 12.82
C ASN A 372 -18.59 31.61 13.47
N GLU A 373 -19.86 31.19 13.28
CA GLU A 373 -20.40 29.93 13.81
C GLU A 373 -19.57 28.68 13.46
N ILE A 374 -18.95 28.67 12.27
CA ILE A 374 -18.08 27.56 11.83
C ILE A 374 -16.82 27.50 12.69
N ALA A 375 -16.20 28.63 12.98
CA ALA A 375 -15.03 28.73 13.85
C ALA A 375 -15.39 28.30 15.28
N VAL A 376 -16.58 28.67 15.79
CA VAL A 376 -17.10 28.21 17.09
C VAL A 376 -17.28 26.70 17.10
N LYS A 377 -17.96 26.13 16.10
CA LYS A 377 -18.18 24.69 15.97
C LYS A 377 -16.86 23.91 15.96
N ASN A 378 -15.91 24.37 15.16
CA ASN A 378 -14.58 23.76 15.07
C ASN A 378 -13.83 23.84 16.41
N ALA A 379 -13.93 24.97 17.13
CA ALA A 379 -13.30 25.12 18.43
C ALA A 379 -13.84 24.10 19.46
N ILE A 380 -15.16 23.90 19.51
CA ILE A 380 -15.81 22.92 20.41
C ILE A 380 -15.48 21.49 19.98
N TYR A 381 -15.52 21.19 18.67
CA TYR A 381 -15.17 19.87 18.14
C TYR A 381 -13.72 19.49 18.48
N GLN A 382 -12.77 20.41 18.29
CA GLN A 382 -11.38 20.18 18.67
C GLN A 382 -11.20 20.06 20.19
N PHE A 383 -12.09 20.67 20.98
CA PHE A 383 -12.06 20.52 22.43
C PHE A 383 -12.56 19.14 22.85
N ASN A 384 -13.65 18.65 22.28
CA ASN A 384 -14.13 17.28 22.47
C ASN A 384 -13.04 16.25 22.17
N LYS A 385 -12.27 16.43 21.08
CA LYS A 385 -11.12 15.57 20.79
C LYS A 385 -10.09 15.56 21.91
N LYS A 386 -9.74 16.74 22.46
CA LYS A 386 -8.80 16.84 23.59
C LYS A 386 -9.35 16.20 24.86
N VAL A 387 -10.65 16.36 25.13
CA VAL A 387 -11.32 15.71 26.26
C VAL A 387 -11.30 14.20 26.08
N LYS A 388 -11.70 13.67 24.91
CA LYS A 388 -11.66 12.24 24.61
C LYS A 388 -10.25 11.64 24.73
N LEU A 389 -9.22 12.39 24.32
CA LEU A 389 -7.82 11.98 24.50
C LEU A 389 -7.40 11.95 25.98
N THR A 390 -7.99 12.80 26.83
CA THR A 390 -7.63 12.91 28.25
C THR A 390 -8.48 11.99 29.14
N ILE A 391 -9.75 11.78 28.76
CA ILE A 391 -10.76 10.98 29.45
C ILE A 391 -11.49 10.16 28.39
N PRO A 392 -10.98 8.97 28.01
CA PRO A 392 -11.54 8.16 26.93
C PRO A 392 -12.99 7.71 27.13
N GLN A 393 -13.49 7.70 28.38
CA GLN A 393 -14.89 7.40 28.70
C GLN A 393 -15.87 8.50 28.23
N VAL A 394 -15.37 9.70 27.99
CA VAL A 394 -16.15 10.84 27.49
C VAL A 394 -15.99 10.91 25.98
N GLU A 395 -17.02 10.45 25.26
CA GLU A 395 -16.98 10.43 23.79
C GLU A 395 -17.05 11.85 23.20
N ASN A 396 -18.04 12.63 23.65
CA ASN A 396 -18.17 14.05 23.37
C ASN A 396 -18.63 14.75 24.65
N LEU A 397 -17.82 15.68 25.17
CA LEU A 397 -18.23 16.46 26.36
C LEU A 397 -19.33 17.46 26.01
N PHE A 398 -19.24 18.04 24.81
CA PHE A 398 -20.30 18.83 24.21
C PHE A 398 -21.00 18.01 23.13
N ASP A 399 -22.29 17.77 23.28
CA ASP A 399 -23.14 17.37 22.17
C ASP A 399 -23.26 18.54 21.20
N LEU A 400 -22.95 18.30 19.93
CA LEU A 400 -22.77 19.33 18.90
C LEU A 400 -23.73 19.07 17.75
N THR A 401 -24.62 20.02 17.50
CA THR A 401 -25.50 20.00 16.33
C THR A 401 -24.94 20.90 15.22
N ILE A 402 -25.75 21.15 14.19
CA ILE A 402 -25.40 22.13 13.16
C ILE A 402 -25.44 23.56 13.71
N HIS A 403 -26.30 23.84 14.71
CA HIS A 403 -26.59 25.19 15.18
C HIS A 403 -26.36 25.43 16.67
N SER A 404 -26.10 24.38 17.45
CA SER A 404 -25.99 24.48 18.89
C SER A 404 -24.92 23.56 19.48
N ALA A 405 -24.51 23.87 20.70
CA ALA A 405 -23.68 23.03 21.54
C ALA A 405 -24.30 22.92 22.93
N ARG A 406 -24.29 21.73 23.52
CA ARG A 406 -24.76 21.50 24.89
C ARG A 406 -23.79 20.58 25.61
N LEU A 407 -23.47 20.88 26.86
CA LEU A 407 -22.74 19.90 27.69
C LEU A 407 -23.58 18.62 27.83
N ASP A 408 -23.00 17.48 27.44
CA ASP A 408 -23.71 16.21 27.44
C ASP A 408 -24.09 15.82 28.88
N PRO A 409 -25.40 15.78 29.21
CA PRO A 409 -25.88 15.45 30.56
C PRO A 409 -25.41 14.08 31.06
N LYS A 410 -25.02 13.17 30.15
CA LYS A 410 -24.42 11.88 30.47
C LYS A 410 -23.15 12.06 31.32
N TYR A 411 -22.34 13.07 31.04
CA TYR A 411 -21.00 13.21 31.62
C TYR A 411 -20.86 14.28 32.68
N VAL A 412 -21.92 15.05 32.95
CA VAL A 412 -21.82 16.24 33.81
C VAL A 412 -22.75 16.09 35.01
N SER A 413 -22.21 16.34 36.21
CA SER A 413 -23.01 16.43 37.43
C SER A 413 -23.72 17.79 37.48
N VAL A 414 -25.05 17.76 37.42
CA VAL A 414 -25.88 18.94 37.72
C VAL A 414 -26.11 18.94 39.22
N SER A 415 -25.45 19.85 39.94
CA SER A 415 -25.70 20.15 41.35
C SER A 415 -26.48 21.44 41.52
#